data_AF-A0A9X2EBU4-F1
#
_entry.id   AF-A0A9X2EBU4-F1
#
_cell.length_a   1.000
_cell.length_b   1.000
_cell.length_c   1.000
_cell.angle_alpha   90.00
_cell.angle_beta   90.00
_cell.angle_gamma   90.00
#
_symmetry.space_group_name_H-M   'P 1'
#
loop_
_entity.id
_entity.type
_entity.pdbx_description
1 polymer ?
#
loop_
_entity_poly.entity_id
_entity_poly.type
_entity_poly.pdbx_seq_one_letter_code
_entity_poly.pdbx_strand_id
1 'polypeptide(L)'
;MARTAKARIPVEDKVRIVLAVLKGEISVSEAARRRGVSAMAVSKWKQAFVDAGAKALEPRPSGPAGAQGGPEQRRLRIENEQLKLALAEATVQLRIQRHGDSGRVPSPTSKP
;
A
#
# COMPACT_ATOMS: atom_id res chain seq x y z
N MET A 1 9.14 -41.80 -9.40
CA MET A 1 7.85 -41.13 -9.68
C MET A 1 8.04 -39.62 -9.55
N ALA A 2 7.99 -38.87 -10.65
CA ALA A 2 8.13 -37.42 -10.62
C ALA A 2 6.85 -36.79 -10.02
N ARG A 3 6.98 -35.98 -8.96
CA ARG A 3 5.87 -35.15 -8.48
C ARG A 3 5.65 -34.05 -9.50
N THR A 4 4.62 -34.16 -10.33
CA THR A 4 4.19 -33.07 -11.21
C THR A 4 3.84 -31.87 -10.33
N ALA A 5 4.61 -30.79 -10.46
CA ALA A 5 4.33 -29.55 -9.76
C ALA A 5 2.96 -29.06 -10.21
N LYS A 6 2.01 -29.01 -9.29
CA LYS A 6 0.64 -28.56 -9.54
C LYS A 6 0.69 -27.11 -10.04
N ALA A 7 0.32 -26.89 -11.29
CA ALA A 7 0.28 -25.56 -11.89
C ALA A 7 -0.55 -24.61 -10.99
N ARG A 8 0.01 -23.45 -10.67
CA ARG A 8 -0.68 -22.43 -9.88
C ARG A 8 -1.85 -21.89 -10.70
N ILE A 9 -3.03 -21.85 -10.11
CA ILE A 9 -4.22 -21.24 -10.73
C ILE A 9 -3.98 -19.73 -10.85
N PRO A 10 -4.13 -19.14 -12.06
CA PRO A 10 -4.06 -17.70 -12.29
C PRO A 10 -5.04 -16.92 -11.40
N VAL A 11 -4.77 -15.64 -11.17
CA VAL A 11 -5.63 -14.82 -10.28
C VAL A 11 -7.01 -14.62 -10.90
N GLU A 12 -7.07 -14.39 -12.21
CA GLU A 12 -8.27 -14.17 -13.00
C GLU A 12 -9.20 -15.40 -12.93
N ASP A 13 -8.61 -16.59 -12.97
CA ASP A 13 -9.33 -17.86 -12.81
C ASP A 13 -9.94 -17.99 -11.41
N LYS A 14 -9.21 -17.59 -10.36
CA LYS A 14 -9.74 -17.57 -8.99
C LYS A 14 -10.91 -16.60 -8.86
N VAL A 15 -10.82 -15.42 -9.47
CA VAL A 15 -11.92 -14.44 -9.48
C VAL A 15 -13.15 -15.04 -10.16
N ARG A 16 -13.01 -15.64 -11.34
CA ARG A 16 -14.13 -16.29 -12.06
C ARG A 16 -14.79 -17.39 -11.21
N ILE A 17 -13.99 -18.21 -10.53
CA ILE A 17 -14.50 -19.26 -9.63
C ILE A 17 -15.28 -18.65 -8.46
N VAL A 18 -14.72 -17.64 -7.80
CA VAL A 18 -15.37 -16.99 -6.65
C VAL A 18 -16.71 -16.36 -7.06
N LEU A 19 -16.76 -15.69 -8.22
CA LEU A 19 -17.99 -15.10 -8.73
C LEU A 19 -19.06 -16.15 -9.02
N ALA A 20 -18.71 -17.27 -9.67
CA ALA A 20 -19.66 -18.36 -9.93
C ALA A 20 -20.19 -18.98 -8.63
N VAL A 21 -19.34 -19.14 -7.61
CA VAL A 21 -19.74 -19.61 -6.28
C VAL A 21 -20.66 -18.61 -5.58
N LEU A 22 -20.38 -17.31 -5.65
CA LEU A 22 -21.21 -16.26 -5.03
C LEU A 22 -22.58 -16.14 -5.70
N LYS A 23 -22.65 -16.35 -7.03
CA LYS A 23 -23.92 -16.41 -7.77
C LYS A 23 -24.74 -17.68 -7.51
N GLY A 24 -24.14 -18.70 -6.88
CA GLY A 24 -24.79 -20.00 -6.67
C GLY A 24 -24.79 -20.91 -7.90
N GLU A 25 -24.08 -20.55 -8.98
CA GLU A 25 -23.98 -21.35 -10.21
C GLU A 25 -23.22 -22.66 -9.98
N ILE A 26 -22.25 -22.65 -9.06
CA ILE A 26 -21.48 -23.83 -8.64
C ILE A 26 -21.26 -23.82 -7.13
N SER A 27 -21.19 -25.00 -6.51
CA SER A 27 -20.83 -25.10 -5.09
C SER A 27 -19.32 -24.96 -4.86
N VAL A 28 -18.91 -24.60 -3.64
CA VAL A 28 -17.49 -24.58 -3.22
C VAL A 28 -16.82 -25.94 -3.46
N SER A 29 -17.51 -27.03 -3.10
CA SER A 29 -17.01 -28.39 -3.25
C SER A 29 -16.86 -28.79 -4.72
N GLU A 30 -17.78 -28.35 -5.59
CA GLU A 30 -17.68 -28.59 -7.02
C GLU A 30 -16.55 -27.80 -7.67
N ALA A 31 -16.41 -26.52 -7.34
CA ALA A 31 -15.30 -25.68 -7.78
C ALA A 31 -13.93 -26.28 -7.41
N ALA A 32 -13.83 -26.80 -6.17
CA ALA A 32 -12.64 -27.46 -5.66
C ALA A 32 -12.26 -28.70 -6.49
N ARG A 33 -13.23 -29.59 -6.77
CA ARG A 33 -13.01 -30.78 -7.61
C ARG A 33 -12.57 -30.41 -9.03
N ARG A 34 -13.30 -29.50 -9.71
CA ARG A 34 -13.01 -29.10 -11.11
C ARG A 34 -11.62 -28.49 -11.29
N ARG A 35 -11.08 -27.85 -10.26
CA ARG A 35 -9.77 -27.19 -10.29
C ARG A 35 -8.69 -27.97 -9.55
N GLY A 36 -9.03 -29.14 -9.04
CA GLY A 36 -8.14 -29.99 -8.26
C GLY A 36 -7.63 -29.34 -6.98
N VAL A 37 -8.30 -28.35 -6.39
CA VAL A 37 -7.91 -27.68 -5.13
C VAL A 37 -8.75 -28.14 -3.96
N SER A 38 -8.36 -27.77 -2.73
CA SER A 38 -9.20 -28.05 -1.56
C SER A 38 -10.39 -27.11 -1.49
N ALA A 39 -11.51 -27.58 -0.95
CA ALA A 39 -12.67 -26.74 -0.66
C ALA A 39 -12.30 -25.55 0.26
N MET A 40 -11.40 -25.79 1.22
CA MET A 40 -10.86 -24.74 2.09
C MET A 40 -10.18 -23.60 1.31
N ALA A 41 -9.42 -23.92 0.25
CA ALA A 41 -8.78 -22.89 -0.57
C ALA A 41 -9.82 -22.01 -1.29
N VAL A 42 -10.86 -22.63 -1.84
CA VAL A 42 -11.96 -21.91 -2.50
C VAL A 42 -12.74 -21.06 -1.49
N SER A 43 -13.04 -21.60 -0.31
CA SER A 43 -13.67 -20.84 0.78
C SER A 43 -12.82 -19.64 1.20
N LYS A 44 -11.50 -19.79 1.29
CA LYS A 44 -10.59 -18.69 1.62
C LYS A 44 -10.59 -17.60 0.56
N TRP A 45 -10.63 -17.95 -0.73
CA TRP A 45 -10.73 -16.96 -1.80
C TRP A 45 -12.06 -16.23 -1.78
N LYS A 46 -13.17 -16.95 -1.56
CA LYS A 46 -14.50 -16.36 -1.39
C LYS A 46 -14.50 -15.36 -0.25
N GLN A 47 -14.00 -15.75 0.92
CA GLN A 47 -13.97 -14.89 2.10
C GLN A 47 -13.15 -13.62 1.85
N ALA A 48 -11.92 -13.76 1.33
CA ALA A 48 -11.06 -12.62 1.03
C ALA A 48 -11.68 -11.65 0.00
N PHE A 49 -12.39 -12.17 -1.00
CA PHE A 49 -13.08 -11.35 -2.00
C PHE A 49 -14.22 -10.55 -1.38
N VAL A 50 -15.05 -11.18 -0.53
CA VAL A 50 -16.17 -10.52 0.14
C VAL A 50 -15.66 -9.48 1.15
N ASP A 51 -14.66 -9.82 1.96
CA ASP A 51 -14.08 -8.90 2.95
C ASP A 51 -13.47 -7.67 2.28
N ALA A 52 -12.72 -7.86 1.19
CA ALA A 52 -12.15 -6.77 0.42
C ALA A 52 -13.25 -5.92 -0.26
N GLY A 53 -14.29 -6.56 -0.79
CA GLY A 53 -15.45 -5.88 -1.38
C GLY A 53 -16.21 -5.03 -0.36
N ALA A 54 -16.50 -5.58 0.81
CA ALA A 54 -17.16 -4.87 1.91
C ALA A 54 -16.34 -3.65 2.35
N LYS A 55 -15.03 -3.84 2.57
CA LYS A 55 -14.12 -2.74 2.93
C LYS A 55 -14.05 -1.64 1.86
N ALA A 56 -14.14 -2.00 0.59
CA ALA A 56 -14.12 -1.03 -0.50
C ALA A 56 -15.42 -0.19 -0.58
N LEU A 57 -16.53 -0.73 -0.06
CA LEU A 57 -17.83 -0.07 -0.03
C LEU A 57 -18.08 0.73 1.26
N GLU A 58 -17.19 0.61 2.26
CA GLU A 58 -17.27 1.44 3.46
C GLU A 58 -17.25 2.93 3.08
N PRO A 59 -18.11 3.77 3.69
CA PRO A 59 -18.13 5.18 3.42
C PRO A 59 -16.75 5.78 3.69
N ARG A 60 -16.10 6.26 2.65
CA ARG A 60 -14.82 6.95 2.80
C ARG A 60 -15.10 8.30 3.45
N PRO A 61 -14.38 8.70 4.52
CA PRO A 61 -14.53 10.03 5.06
C PRO A 61 -14.22 11.06 3.97
N SER A 62 -15.25 11.84 3.61
CA SER A 62 -15.13 13.02 2.78
C SER A 62 -14.33 14.05 3.56
N GLY A 63 -13.08 14.30 3.16
CA GLY A 63 -12.20 15.21 3.88
C GLY A 63 -10.94 15.55 3.10
N PRO A 64 -10.06 16.40 3.67
CA PRO A 64 -8.79 16.79 3.06
C PRO A 64 -8.00 15.55 2.59
N ALA A 65 -7.09 15.71 1.64
CA ALA A 65 -6.35 14.58 1.04
C ALA A 65 -5.69 13.62 2.06
N GLY A 66 -5.43 14.06 3.29
CA GLY A 66 -4.96 13.21 4.40
C GLY A 66 -6.01 12.26 5.01
N ALA A 67 -7.30 12.49 4.81
CA ALA A 67 -8.40 11.61 5.26
C ALA A 67 -8.65 10.44 4.30
N GLN A 68 -8.04 10.47 3.11
CA GLN A 68 -8.24 9.48 2.06
C GLN A 68 -7.28 8.29 2.20
N GLY A 69 -7.83 7.09 2.36
CA GLY A 69 -7.07 5.83 2.34
C GLY A 69 -7.23 5.04 3.64
N GLY A 70 -6.65 3.85 3.69
CA GLY A 70 -6.58 3.05 4.93
C GLY A 70 -5.78 3.77 6.03
N PRO A 71 -5.85 3.32 7.30
CA PRO A 71 -5.19 3.98 8.43
C PRO A 71 -3.69 4.23 8.20
N GLU A 72 -3.00 3.25 7.65
CA GLU A 72 -1.58 3.33 7.29
C GLU A 72 -1.31 4.39 6.21
N GLN A 73 -2.14 4.43 5.16
CA GLN A 73 -2.01 5.42 4.08
C GLN A 73 -2.21 6.85 4.58
N ARG A 74 -3.15 7.05 5.52
CA ARG A 74 -3.37 8.35 6.16
C ARG A 74 -2.17 8.77 7.00
N ARG A 75 -1.64 7.86 7.83
CA ARG A 75 -0.43 8.09 8.63
C ARG A 75 0.76 8.47 7.75
N LEU A 76 1.02 7.70 6.70
CA LEU A 76 2.12 7.94 5.77
C LEU A 76 2.00 9.29 5.06
N ARG A 77 0.79 9.72 4.71
CA ARG A 77 0.56 11.05 4.10
C ARG A 77 0.89 12.18 5.08
N ILE A 78 0.44 12.08 6.33
CA ILE A 78 0.74 13.08 7.36
C ILE A 78 2.24 13.18 7.59
N GLU A 79 2.91 12.04 7.74
CA GLU A 79 4.36 11.96 7.92
C GLU A 79 5.11 12.56 6.71
N ASN A 80 4.65 12.26 5.49
CA ASN A 80 5.24 12.81 4.28
C ASN A 80 5.12 14.35 4.21
N GLU A 81 3.98 14.91 4.60
CA GLU A 81 3.80 16.37 4.67
C GLU A 81 4.70 17.00 5.75
N GLN A 82 4.84 16.38 6.91
CA GLN A 82 5.76 16.84 7.96
C GLN A 82 7.22 16.84 7.48
N LEU A 83 7.63 15.78 6.77
CA LEU A 83 8.96 15.67 6.20
C LEU A 83 9.21 16.73 5.11
N LYS A 84 8.22 17.04 4.28
CA LYS A 84 8.34 18.12 3.28
C LYS A 84 8.55 19.48 3.94
N LEU A 85 7.82 19.77 5.01
CA LEU A 85 7.97 21.03 5.76
C LEU A 85 9.35 21.14 6.39
N ALA A 86 9.81 20.10 7.10
CA ALA A 86 11.13 20.07 7.71
C ALA A 86 12.25 20.22 6.66
N LEU A 87 12.11 19.59 5.49
CA LEU A 87 13.05 19.72 4.38
C LEU A 87 13.08 21.15 3.83
N ALA A 88 11.92 21.80 3.69
CA ALA A 88 11.83 23.18 3.23
C ALA A 88 12.53 24.12 4.22
N GLU A 89 12.28 23.97 5.53
CA GLU A 89 12.94 24.75 6.58
C GLU A 89 14.46 24.58 6.57
N ALA A 90 14.95 23.33 6.54
CA ALA A 90 16.38 23.03 6.47
C ALA A 90 17.02 23.63 5.21
N THR A 91 16.33 23.58 4.07
CA THR A 91 16.80 24.17 2.81
C THR A 91 16.93 25.69 2.91
N VAL A 92 15.98 26.36 3.57
CA VAL A 92 16.06 27.81 3.82
C VAL A 92 17.24 28.14 4.75
N GLN A 93 17.41 27.39 5.84
CA GLN A 93 18.53 27.58 6.77
C GLN A 93 19.89 27.43 6.08
N LEU A 94 20.05 26.40 5.25
CA LEU A 94 21.28 26.19 4.47
C LEU A 94 21.55 27.33 3.49
N ARG A 95 20.52 27.89 2.85
CA ARG A 95 20.68 29.07 1.99
C ARG A 95 21.13 30.28 2.80
N ILE A 96 20.48 30.55 3.92
CA ILE A 96 20.84 31.67 4.81
C ILE A 96 22.27 31.52 5.30
N GLN A 97 22.67 30.34 5.78
CA GLN A 97 24.04 30.09 6.25
C GLN A 97 25.07 30.32 5.15
N ARG A 98 24.83 29.79 3.94
CA ARG A 98 25.73 30.00 2.80
C ARG A 98 25.85 31.47 2.41
N HIS A 99 24.75 32.23 2.44
CA HIS A 99 24.77 33.66 2.19
C HIS A 99 25.44 34.45 3.33
N GLY A 100 25.26 34.05 4.59
CA GLY A 100 25.89 34.67 5.76
C GLY A 100 27.40 34.42 5.85
N ASP A 101 27.85 33.20 5.53
CA ASP A 101 29.27 32.82 5.51
C ASP A 101 30.04 33.53 4.38
N SER A 102 29.34 33.98 3.33
CA SER A 102 29.92 34.81 2.26
C SER A 102 30.32 36.22 2.74
N GLY A 103 29.87 36.65 3.93
CA GLY A 103 30.21 37.94 4.55
C GLY A 103 31.24 37.87 5.68
N ARG A 104 31.66 36.68 6.12
CA ARG A 104 32.62 36.52 7.23
C ARG A 104 34.02 36.26 6.69
N VAL A 105 34.71 37.33 6.31
CA VAL A 105 36.16 37.27 6.07
C VAL A 105 36.90 36.93 7.38
N PRO A 106 37.87 36.01 7.40
CA PRO A 106 38.69 35.79 8.59
C PRO A 106 39.59 37.02 8.79
N SER A 107 39.42 37.73 9.90
CA SER A 107 40.31 38.83 10.28
C SER A 107 41.71 38.27 10.59
N PRO A 108 42.77 38.72 9.89
CA PRO A 108 44.14 38.39 10.27
C PRO A 108 44.54 39.31 11.43
N THR A 109 44.35 38.84 12.67
CA THR A 109 44.98 39.51 13.81
C THR A 109 46.43 39.07 13.91
N SER A 110 47.32 39.99 13.51
CA SER A 110 48.77 39.97 13.64
C SER A 110 49.27 39.53 15.02
N LYS A 111 50.36 38.75 15.02
CA LYS A 111 51.42 38.80 16.04
C LYS A 111 52.79 38.64 15.35
N PRO A 112 53.80 39.37 15.84
CA PRO A 112 54.99 38.70 16.33
C PRO A 112 55.06 38.73 17.86
#